data_AF-A0A9J6PPN6-F1
#
_entry.id   AF-A0A9J6PPN6-F1
#
_cell.length_a   1.000
_cell.length_b   1.000
_cell.length_c   1.000
_cell.angle_alpha   90.00
_cell.angle_beta   90.00
_cell.angle_gamma   90.00
#
_symmetry.space_group_name_H-M   'P 1'
#
loop_
_entity.id
_entity.type
_entity.pdbx_description
1 polymer ?
#
loop_
_entity_poly.entity_id
_entity_poly.type
_entity_poly.pdbx_seq_one_letter_code
_entity_poly.pdbx_strand_id
1 'polypeptide(L)'
;MKALSAVAVILTALMLQGCAAVVVGSAAVATKTATDPRTVGTQVDDGTLELRVSNALAKDQQIKNDAHIVATAYQGKVLLTGQAPNSEIASRAKQITVGVDGATEVYNEIRQGAKVSLGTASSDTWITTKVRSQLLGSDQVKSSNVKVTTENGEVFLLGLVTPEEGKAAADIASRVSGVKHVTTAFTILK
;
A
#
# COMPACT_ATOMS: atom_id res chain seq x y z
N MET A 1 37.94 27.96 0.92
CA MET A 1 36.45 28.04 0.88
C MET A 1 35.81 27.29 -0.28
N LYS A 2 36.36 27.32 -1.52
CA LYS A 2 35.78 26.58 -2.67
C LYS A 2 35.81 25.04 -2.53
N ALA A 3 36.86 24.48 -1.93
CA ALA A 3 36.99 23.03 -1.73
C ALA A 3 36.02 22.47 -0.67
N LEU A 4 35.73 23.23 0.41
CA LEU A 4 34.75 22.83 1.43
C LEU A 4 33.32 22.78 0.87
N SER A 5 32.98 23.70 -0.03
CA SER A 5 31.67 23.72 -0.69
C SER A 5 31.49 22.54 -1.65
N ALA A 6 32.55 22.12 -2.34
CA ALA A 6 32.51 20.95 -3.22
C ALA A 6 32.33 19.63 -2.43
N VAL A 7 33.00 19.50 -1.29
CA VAL A 7 32.86 18.33 -0.41
C VAL A 7 31.45 18.24 0.18
N ALA A 8 30.86 19.36 0.62
CA ALA A 8 29.49 19.40 1.12
C ALA A 8 28.46 19.01 0.05
N VAL A 9 28.62 19.48 -1.19
CA VAL A 9 27.74 19.11 -2.31
C VAL A 9 27.86 17.63 -2.65
N ILE A 10 29.08 17.06 -2.66
CA ILE A 10 29.30 15.63 -2.89
C ILE A 10 28.69 14.78 -1.75
N LEU A 11 28.85 15.20 -0.49
CA LEU A 11 28.24 14.50 0.65
C LEU A 11 26.71 14.53 0.60
N THR A 12 26.13 15.65 0.18
CA THR A 12 24.67 15.80 0.06
C THR A 12 24.13 14.98 -1.13
N ALA A 13 24.87 14.89 -2.24
CA ALA A 13 24.52 14.05 -3.38
C ALA A 13 24.62 12.55 -3.09
N LEU A 14 25.55 12.12 -2.23
CA LEU A 14 25.66 10.75 -1.74
C LEU A 14 24.47 10.36 -0.84
N MET A 15 23.94 11.31 -0.06
CA MET A 15 22.73 11.11 0.75
C MET A 15 21.43 11.12 -0.07
N LEU A 16 21.47 11.66 -1.31
CA LEU A 16 20.33 11.69 -2.23
C LEU A 16 20.16 10.41 -3.06
N GLN A 17 21.07 9.43 -2.92
CA GLN A 17 20.94 8.08 -3.53
C GLN A 17 19.79 7.27 -2.91
N GLY A 18 19.15 7.77 -1.85
CA GLY A 18 17.95 7.19 -1.25
C GLY A 18 16.65 7.56 -1.97
N CYS A 19 16.47 7.16 -3.24
CA CYS A 19 15.12 7.15 -3.85
C CYS A 19 14.93 6.07 -4.94
N ALA A 20 15.86 5.14 -5.08
CA ALA A 20 15.62 3.92 -5.84
C ALA A 20 16.31 2.77 -5.14
N ALA A 21 15.64 2.20 -4.14
CA ALA A 21 15.89 0.81 -3.79
C ALA A 21 15.42 -0.04 -4.98
N VAL A 22 16.24 -0.12 -6.02
CA VAL A 22 16.10 -1.10 -7.09
C VAL A 22 16.26 -2.45 -6.40
N VAL A 23 15.12 -3.10 -6.17
CA VAL A 23 14.99 -4.40 -5.52
C VAL A 23 15.46 -5.48 -6.49
N VAL A 24 16.76 -5.48 -6.79
CA VAL A 24 17.39 -6.55 -7.55
C VAL A 24 18.67 -6.92 -6.81
N GLY A 25 18.53 -7.77 -5.80
CA GLY A 25 19.58 -8.76 -5.49
C GLY A 25 20.50 -8.58 -4.28
N SER A 26 20.37 -7.60 -3.38
CA SER A 26 21.31 -7.53 -2.24
C SER A 26 20.66 -7.13 -0.91
N ALA A 27 20.85 -7.98 0.12
CA ALA A 27 20.55 -7.84 1.55
C ALA A 27 19.13 -7.39 2.01
N ALA A 28 18.54 -6.35 1.43
CA ALA A 28 17.22 -5.82 1.80
C ALA A 28 16.05 -6.75 1.42
N VAL A 29 16.22 -7.58 0.38
CA VAL A 29 15.27 -8.65 0.08
C VAL A 29 15.31 -9.69 1.21
N ALA A 30 16.50 -10.12 1.63
CA ALA A 30 16.68 -11.17 2.64
C ALA A 30 16.03 -10.81 4.00
N THR A 31 16.07 -9.54 4.41
CA THR A 31 15.45 -9.11 5.68
C THR A 31 13.93 -8.99 5.59
N LYS A 32 13.38 -8.56 4.44
CA LYS A 32 11.92 -8.60 4.21
C LYS A 32 11.39 -10.03 4.11
N THR A 33 12.18 -10.97 3.61
CA THR A 33 11.77 -12.38 3.46
C THR A 33 11.78 -13.19 4.76
N ALA A 34 12.48 -12.74 5.81
CA ALA A 34 12.59 -13.52 7.06
C ALA A 34 11.38 -13.37 7.99
N THR A 35 10.53 -12.37 7.78
CA THR A 35 9.47 -12.02 8.75
C THR A 35 8.06 -11.97 8.17
N ASP A 36 7.89 -11.82 6.85
CA ASP A 36 6.58 -11.96 6.22
C ASP A 36 6.17 -13.44 6.26
N PRO A 37 4.95 -13.78 6.70
CA PRO A 37 4.49 -15.16 6.78
C PRO A 37 4.31 -15.82 5.40
N ARG A 38 4.30 -15.04 4.31
CA ARG A 38 4.14 -15.52 2.94
C ARG A 38 5.48 -15.83 2.27
N THR A 39 5.46 -16.82 1.38
CA THR A 39 6.63 -17.17 0.55
C THR A 39 7.04 -16.02 -0.37
N VAL A 40 8.32 -15.98 -0.74
CA VAL A 40 8.84 -15.00 -1.72
C VAL A 40 8.09 -15.07 -3.04
N GLY A 41 7.76 -16.28 -3.51
CA GLY A 41 6.95 -16.48 -4.72
C GLY A 41 5.61 -15.77 -4.62
N THR A 42 4.89 -15.95 -3.50
CA THR A 42 3.61 -15.27 -3.28
C THR A 42 3.74 -13.75 -3.29
N GLN A 43 4.83 -13.20 -2.71
CA GLN A 43 5.05 -11.75 -2.70
C GLN A 43 5.34 -11.20 -4.11
N VAL A 44 6.10 -11.95 -4.91
CA VAL A 44 6.36 -11.61 -6.32
C VAL A 44 5.10 -11.71 -7.16
N ASP A 45 4.28 -12.75 -6.94
CA ASP A 45 3.01 -12.94 -7.61
C ASP A 45 2.04 -11.81 -7.29
N ASP A 46 1.93 -11.41 -6.01
CA ASP A 46 1.11 -10.29 -5.58
C ASP A 46 1.57 -8.97 -6.22
N GLY A 47 2.88 -8.69 -6.23
CA GLY A 47 3.41 -7.49 -6.89
C GLY A 47 3.16 -7.49 -8.41
N THR A 48 3.28 -8.65 -9.04
CA THR A 48 2.97 -8.81 -10.47
C THR A 48 1.48 -8.64 -10.74
N LEU A 49 0.62 -9.13 -9.84
CA LEU A 49 -0.83 -8.93 -9.90
C LEU A 49 -1.19 -7.44 -9.76
N GLU A 50 -0.61 -6.71 -8.80
CA GLU A 50 -0.81 -5.26 -8.67
C GLU A 50 -0.46 -4.51 -9.95
N LEU A 51 0.67 -4.86 -10.59
CA LEU A 51 1.08 -4.27 -11.86
C LEU A 51 0.12 -4.60 -13.00
N ARG A 52 -0.34 -5.85 -13.10
CA ARG A 52 -1.32 -6.27 -14.13
C ARG A 52 -2.65 -5.55 -13.96
N VAL A 53 -3.17 -5.46 -12.73
CA VAL A 53 -4.40 -4.71 -12.42
C VAL A 53 -4.22 -3.24 -12.75
N SER A 54 -3.14 -2.61 -12.30
CA SER A 54 -2.87 -1.20 -12.57
C SER A 54 -2.81 -0.92 -14.08
N ASN A 55 -2.15 -1.80 -14.85
CA ASN A 55 -2.09 -1.71 -16.31
C ASN A 55 -3.46 -1.92 -16.96
N ALA A 56 -4.28 -2.85 -16.47
CA ALA A 56 -5.62 -3.08 -17.00
C ALA A 56 -6.54 -1.87 -16.77
N LEU A 57 -6.49 -1.29 -15.56
CA LEU A 57 -7.23 -0.06 -15.23
C LEU A 57 -6.75 1.14 -16.06
N ALA A 58 -5.44 1.28 -16.28
CA ALA A 58 -4.87 2.37 -17.06
C ALA A 58 -5.19 2.31 -18.57
N LYS A 59 -5.61 1.14 -19.08
CA LYS A 59 -6.09 0.99 -20.47
C LYS A 59 -7.53 1.48 -20.64
N ASP A 60 -8.30 1.56 -19.57
CA ASP A 60 -9.65 2.11 -19.62
C ASP A 60 -9.61 3.64 -19.55
N GLN A 61 -10.08 4.28 -20.62
CA GLN A 61 -9.95 5.72 -20.80
C GLN A 61 -10.78 6.53 -19.80
N GLN A 62 -11.93 6.01 -19.33
CA GLN A 62 -12.76 6.69 -18.33
C GLN A 62 -12.06 6.66 -16.97
N ILE A 63 -11.55 5.50 -16.57
CA ILE A 63 -10.82 5.35 -15.31
C ILE A 63 -9.55 6.22 -15.31
N LYS A 64 -8.76 6.16 -16.38
CA LYS A 64 -7.51 6.91 -16.51
C LYS A 64 -7.72 8.43 -16.36
N ASN A 65 -8.77 8.97 -16.98
CA ASN A 65 -8.99 10.41 -17.03
C ASN A 65 -9.73 10.92 -15.79
N ASP A 66 -10.69 10.16 -15.29
CA ASP A 66 -11.68 10.71 -14.34
C ASP A 66 -11.48 10.21 -12.91
N ALA A 67 -10.75 9.11 -12.71
CA ALA A 67 -10.53 8.51 -11.39
C ALA A 67 -9.06 8.49 -10.97
N HIS A 68 -8.84 8.26 -9.69
CA HIS A 68 -7.58 7.85 -9.10
C HIS A 68 -7.85 6.53 -8.38
N ILE A 69 -7.27 5.43 -8.83
CA ILE A 69 -7.50 4.10 -8.26
C ILE A 69 -6.15 3.44 -8.06
N VAL A 70 -5.95 2.92 -6.85
CA VAL A 70 -4.76 2.17 -6.45
C VAL A 70 -5.18 0.73 -6.18
N ALA A 71 -4.46 -0.21 -6.77
CA ALA A 71 -4.66 -1.63 -6.53
C ALA A 71 -3.61 -2.13 -5.54
N THR A 72 -4.06 -2.81 -4.49
CA THR A 72 -3.20 -3.48 -3.51
C THR A 72 -3.55 -4.96 -3.48
N ALA A 73 -2.59 -5.84 -3.75
CA ALA A 73 -2.77 -7.28 -3.71
C ALA A 73 -2.17 -7.89 -2.44
N TYR A 74 -2.82 -8.95 -1.95
CA TYR A 74 -2.36 -9.78 -0.85
C TYR A 74 -2.93 -11.20 -0.98
N GLN A 75 -2.08 -12.18 -1.30
CA GLN A 75 -2.45 -13.58 -1.57
C GLN A 75 -3.53 -13.72 -2.66
N GLY A 76 -3.37 -13.01 -3.77
CA GLY A 76 -4.32 -13.01 -4.89
C GLY A 76 -5.62 -12.22 -4.64
N LYS A 77 -5.90 -11.79 -3.40
CA LYS A 77 -6.99 -10.86 -3.09
C LYS A 77 -6.56 -9.45 -3.46
N VAL A 78 -7.39 -8.71 -4.17
CA VAL A 78 -7.13 -7.34 -4.61
C VAL A 78 -8.06 -6.37 -3.90
N LEU A 79 -7.48 -5.39 -3.22
CA LEU A 79 -8.17 -4.23 -2.69
C LEU A 79 -8.00 -3.06 -3.66
N LEU A 80 -9.11 -2.49 -4.12
CA LEU A 80 -9.15 -1.25 -4.88
C LEU A 80 -9.52 -0.10 -3.94
N THR A 81 -8.62 0.87 -3.81
CA THR A 81 -8.86 2.13 -3.08
C THR A 81 -8.75 3.32 -4.03
N GLY A 82 -9.25 4.48 -3.61
CA GLY A 82 -9.10 5.73 -4.35
C GLY A 82 -10.39 6.53 -4.46
N GLN A 83 -10.48 7.36 -5.49
CA GLN A 83 -11.66 8.17 -5.77
C GLN A 83 -12.12 8.03 -7.22
N ALA A 84 -13.44 7.97 -7.37
CA ALA A 84 -14.12 8.02 -8.66
C ALA A 84 -15.28 9.03 -8.59
N PRO A 85 -15.63 9.71 -9.69
CA PRO A 85 -16.70 10.72 -9.68
C PRO A 85 -18.10 10.12 -9.50
N ASN A 86 -18.28 8.82 -9.74
CA ASN A 86 -19.54 8.11 -9.57
C ASN A 86 -19.31 6.61 -9.31
N SER A 87 -20.37 5.90 -8.91
CA SER A 87 -20.34 4.46 -8.66
C SER A 87 -20.08 3.63 -9.90
N GLU A 88 -20.44 4.11 -11.09
CA GLU A 88 -20.29 3.36 -12.35
C GLU A 88 -18.82 3.12 -12.68
N ILE A 89 -17.97 4.15 -12.54
CA ILE A 89 -16.52 4.02 -12.75
C ILE A 89 -15.91 3.10 -11.69
N ALA A 90 -16.33 3.19 -10.43
CA ALA A 90 -15.87 2.28 -9.38
C ALA A 90 -16.27 0.82 -9.67
N SER A 91 -17.51 0.57 -10.12
CA SER A 91 -17.98 -0.76 -10.51
C SER A 91 -17.25 -1.30 -11.74
N ARG A 92 -16.98 -0.45 -12.73
CA ARG A 92 -16.18 -0.80 -13.92
C ARG A 92 -14.76 -1.20 -13.53
N ALA A 93 -14.11 -0.45 -12.63
CA ALA A 93 -12.78 -0.80 -12.14
C ALA A 93 -12.76 -2.18 -11.46
N LYS A 94 -13.79 -2.48 -10.64
CA LYS A 94 -13.97 -3.82 -10.06
C LYS A 94 -14.11 -4.89 -11.14
N GLN A 95 -14.96 -4.69 -12.15
CA GLN A 95 -15.18 -5.65 -13.24
C GLN A 95 -13.91 -5.94 -14.03
N ILE A 96 -13.14 -4.90 -14.38
CA ILE A 96 -11.85 -5.06 -15.05
C ILE A 96 -10.91 -5.89 -14.19
N THR A 97 -10.83 -5.58 -12.90
CA THR A 97 -9.93 -6.27 -11.95
C THR A 97 -10.30 -7.75 -11.77
N VAL A 98 -11.58 -8.09 -11.72
CA VAL A 98 -12.04 -9.50 -11.65
C VAL A 98 -11.59 -10.30 -12.88
N GLY A 99 -11.46 -9.67 -14.05
CA GLY A 99 -10.98 -10.32 -15.26
C GLY A 99 -9.45 -10.45 -15.35
N VAL A 100 -8.70 -9.90 -14.39
CA VAL A 100 -7.24 -10.00 -14.37
C VAL A 100 -6.84 -11.36 -13.80
N ASP A 101 -6.06 -12.11 -14.58
CA ASP A 101 -5.52 -13.39 -14.15
C ASP A 101 -4.75 -13.27 -12.81
N GLY A 102 -4.95 -14.25 -11.92
CA GLY A 102 -4.42 -14.24 -10.55
C GLY A 102 -5.26 -13.47 -9.52
N ALA A 103 -6.25 -12.67 -9.92
CA ALA A 103 -7.19 -12.06 -8.97
C ALA A 103 -8.21 -13.11 -8.49
N THR A 104 -8.20 -13.43 -7.20
CA THR A 104 -9.11 -14.43 -6.60
C THR A 104 -10.34 -13.79 -5.98
N GLU A 105 -10.19 -12.59 -5.40
CA GLU A 105 -11.26 -11.81 -4.79
C GLU A 105 -10.97 -10.32 -4.95
N VAL A 106 -12.00 -9.50 -5.14
CA VAL A 106 -11.85 -8.07 -5.35
C VAL A 106 -12.72 -7.28 -4.37
N TYR A 107 -12.06 -6.60 -3.43
CA TYR A 107 -12.67 -5.63 -2.51
C TYR A 107 -12.66 -4.26 -3.16
N ASN A 108 -13.83 -3.62 -3.24
CA ASN A 108 -13.97 -2.30 -3.85
C ASN A 108 -14.27 -1.27 -2.77
N GLU A 109 -13.23 -0.53 -2.37
CA GLU A 109 -13.27 0.57 -1.41
C GLU A 109 -12.99 1.92 -2.08
N ILE A 110 -13.34 2.05 -3.36
CA ILE A 110 -13.26 3.32 -4.08
C ILE A 110 -14.36 4.25 -3.55
N ARG A 111 -13.96 5.41 -3.04
CA ARG A 111 -14.89 6.42 -2.52
C ARG A 111 -15.39 7.31 -3.66
N GLN A 112 -16.65 7.72 -3.60
CA GLN A 112 -17.17 8.69 -4.57
C GLN A 112 -16.63 10.08 -4.22
N GLY A 113 -16.01 10.76 -5.18
CA GLY A 113 -15.43 12.07 -4.97
C GLY A 113 -14.43 12.48 -6.05
N ALA A 114 -13.94 13.71 -5.94
CA ALA A 114 -12.83 14.19 -6.77
C ALA A 114 -11.51 13.52 -6.36
N LYS A 115 -10.54 13.49 -7.28
CA LYS A 115 -9.20 12.97 -7.03
C LYS A 115 -8.54 13.72 -5.86
N VAL A 116 -7.85 12.98 -5.01
CA VAL A 116 -7.06 13.58 -3.93
C VAL A 116 -5.97 14.50 -4.48
N SER A 117 -5.68 15.57 -3.73
CA SER A 117 -4.58 16.47 -4.04
C SER A 117 -3.23 15.83 -3.75
N LEU A 118 -2.15 16.34 -4.35
CA LEU A 118 -0.79 15.90 -4.03
C LEU A 118 -0.44 16.09 -2.54
N GLY A 119 -0.99 17.13 -1.90
CA GLY A 119 -0.81 17.37 -0.46
C GLY A 119 -1.48 16.30 0.39
N THR A 120 -2.66 15.84 -0.03
CA THR A 120 -3.37 14.72 0.62
C THR A 120 -2.59 13.42 0.46
N ALA A 121 -2.16 13.07 -0.76
CA ALA A 121 -1.35 11.88 -1.01
C ALA A 121 -0.02 11.87 -0.21
N SER A 122 0.61 13.04 -0.07
CA SER A 122 1.81 13.21 0.77
C SER A 122 1.49 12.99 2.26
N SER A 123 0.34 13.50 2.72
CA SER A 123 -0.14 13.28 4.08
C SER A 123 -0.46 11.81 4.35
N ASP A 124 -1.04 11.11 3.37
CA ASP A 124 -1.35 9.68 3.46
C ASP A 124 -0.09 8.81 3.52
N THR A 125 0.96 9.19 2.77
CA THR A 125 2.28 8.54 2.87
C THR A 125 2.87 8.72 4.27
N TRP A 126 2.72 9.91 4.85
CA TRP A 126 3.16 10.17 6.22
C TRP A 126 2.32 9.40 7.26
N ILE A 127 1.00 9.33 7.10
CA ILE A 127 0.12 8.51 7.95
C ILE A 127 0.52 7.05 7.86
N THR A 128 0.71 6.50 6.66
CA THR A 128 1.15 5.12 6.43
C THR A 128 2.46 4.84 7.16
N THR A 129 3.42 5.76 7.05
CA THR A 129 4.71 5.66 7.75
C THR A 129 4.52 5.60 9.27
N LYS A 130 3.74 6.53 9.83
CA LYS A 130 3.44 6.55 11.28
C LYS A 130 2.77 5.26 11.74
N VAL A 131 1.74 4.78 11.03
CA VAL A 131 1.05 3.52 11.37
C VAL A 131 2.04 2.36 11.35
N ARG A 132 2.87 2.25 10.31
CA ARG A 132 3.91 1.21 10.22
C ARG A 132 4.91 1.28 11.38
N SER A 133 5.36 2.47 11.76
CA SER A 133 6.25 2.65 12.91
C SER A 133 5.60 2.24 14.23
N GLN A 134 4.32 2.56 14.44
CA GLN A 134 3.59 2.15 15.64
C GLN A 134 3.39 0.62 15.70
N LEU A 135 3.07 -0.01 14.57
CA LEU A 135 2.96 -1.47 14.49
C LEU A 135 4.31 -2.15 14.74
N LEU A 136 5.41 -1.57 14.24
CA LEU A 136 6.76 -2.12 14.44
C LEU A 136 7.19 -2.08 15.91
N GLY A 137 6.74 -1.09 16.67
CA GLY A 137 7.02 -0.96 18.10
C GLY A 137 6.08 -1.76 19.01
N SER A 138 5.14 -2.52 18.46
CA SER A 138 4.16 -3.29 19.23
C SER A 138 4.56 -4.75 19.38
N ASP A 139 4.50 -5.27 20.60
CA ASP A 139 4.69 -6.70 20.86
C ASP A 139 3.42 -7.53 20.56
N GLN A 140 2.28 -6.87 20.36
CA GLN A 140 0.98 -7.53 20.13
C GLN A 140 0.74 -7.90 18.66
N VAL A 141 1.45 -7.26 17.73
CA VAL A 141 1.26 -7.45 16.29
C VAL A 141 2.62 -7.48 15.62
N LYS A 142 2.92 -8.56 14.90
CA LYS A 142 4.08 -8.58 14.02
C LYS A 142 3.81 -7.66 12.83
N SER A 143 4.55 -6.55 12.73
CA SER A 143 4.38 -5.59 11.64
C SER A 143 4.57 -6.19 10.25
N SER A 144 5.34 -7.28 10.14
CA SER A 144 5.55 -8.03 8.90
C SER A 144 4.32 -8.82 8.43
N ASN A 145 3.39 -9.13 9.33
CA ASN A 145 2.13 -9.82 9.01
C ASN A 145 1.10 -8.85 8.42
N VAL A 146 1.28 -7.54 8.62
CA VAL A 146 0.30 -6.49 8.28
C VAL A 146 0.83 -5.59 7.17
N LYS A 147 0.12 -5.58 6.04
CA LYS A 147 0.28 -4.60 4.98
C LYS A 147 -0.63 -3.40 5.26
N VAL A 148 -0.04 -2.21 5.24
CA VAL A 148 -0.74 -0.94 5.48
C VAL A 148 -0.74 -0.12 4.19
N THR A 149 -1.90 0.37 3.80
CA THR A 149 -2.08 1.40 2.76
C THR A 149 -3.02 2.48 3.28
N THR A 150 -2.86 3.72 2.83
CA THR A 150 -3.70 4.85 3.28
C THR A 150 -4.16 5.64 2.07
N GLU A 151 -5.44 6.01 2.05
CA GLU A 151 -6.05 6.79 0.99
C GLU A 151 -7.01 7.84 1.59
N ASN A 152 -6.76 9.13 1.34
CA ASN A 152 -7.53 10.26 1.86
C ASN A 152 -7.73 10.24 3.39
N GLY A 153 -6.73 9.77 4.14
CA GLY A 153 -6.77 9.60 5.60
C GLY A 153 -7.51 8.34 6.08
N GLU A 154 -8.04 7.51 5.19
CA GLU A 154 -8.55 6.18 5.54
C GLU A 154 -7.43 5.14 5.43
N VAL A 155 -7.19 4.40 6.51
CA VAL A 155 -6.15 3.38 6.58
C VAL A 155 -6.76 2.02 6.30
N PHE A 156 -6.20 1.30 5.34
CA PHE A 156 -6.57 -0.07 5.02
C PHE A 156 -5.48 -1.02 5.51
N LEU A 157 -5.90 -2.01 6.31
CA LEU A 157 -5.03 -3.03 6.87
C LEU A 157 -5.34 -4.38 6.22
N LEU A 158 -4.34 -4.99 5.61
CA LEU A 158 -4.41 -6.34 5.02
C LEU A 158 -3.36 -7.22 5.70
N GLY A 159 -3.53 -8.54 5.67
CA GLY A 159 -2.59 -9.43 6.35
C GLY A 159 -3.15 -10.80 6.67
N LEU A 160 -2.25 -11.73 6.97
CA LEU A 160 -2.56 -12.97 7.69
C LEU A 160 -2.36 -12.74 9.18
N VAL A 161 -3.46 -12.69 9.93
CA VAL A 161 -3.42 -12.36 11.35
C VAL A 161 -4.39 -13.24 12.13
N THR A 162 -4.12 -13.42 13.42
CA THR A 162 -5.15 -13.94 14.34
C THR A 162 -6.23 -12.89 14.59
N PRO A 163 -7.41 -13.25 15.13
CA PRO A 163 -8.43 -12.27 15.53
C PRO A 163 -7.89 -11.20 16.51
N GLU A 164 -7.01 -11.61 17.42
CA GLU A 164 -6.41 -10.73 18.42
C GLU A 164 -5.41 -9.77 17.80
N GLU A 165 -4.51 -10.28 16.94
CA GLU A 165 -3.55 -9.46 16.18
C GLU A 165 -4.28 -8.45 15.28
N GLY A 166 -5.33 -8.88 14.58
CA GLY A 166 -6.13 -7.99 13.72
C GLY A 166 -6.80 -6.87 14.51
N LYS A 167 -7.37 -7.19 15.68
CA LYS A 167 -7.98 -6.19 16.57
C LYS A 167 -6.93 -5.20 17.11
N ALA A 168 -5.78 -5.70 17.56
CA ALA A 168 -4.70 -4.86 18.04
C ALA A 168 -4.15 -3.95 16.92
N ALA A 169 -3.99 -4.47 15.71
CA ALA A 169 -3.53 -3.69 14.56
C ALA A 169 -4.49 -2.55 14.22
N ALA A 170 -5.79 -2.83 14.23
CA ALA A 170 -6.83 -1.82 13.99
C ALA A 170 -6.84 -0.73 15.09
N ASP A 171 -6.74 -1.12 16.37
CA ASP A 171 -6.67 -0.18 17.48
C ASP A 171 -5.43 0.72 17.39
N ILE A 172 -4.25 0.15 17.16
CA ILE A 172 -3.00 0.89 16.96
C ILE A 172 -3.14 1.90 15.82
N ALA A 173 -3.63 1.46 14.65
CA ALA A 173 -3.81 2.33 13.49
C ALA A 173 -4.78 3.48 13.77
N SER A 174 -5.90 3.21 14.45
CA SER A 174 -6.94 4.20 14.74
C SER A 174 -6.48 5.35 15.65
N ARG A 175 -5.46 5.11 16.48
CA ARG A 175 -4.89 6.12 17.40
C ARG A 175 -3.86 7.04 16.72
N VAL A 176 -3.46 6.75 15.48
CA VAL A 176 -2.49 7.57 14.76
C VAL A 176 -3.13 8.88 14.32
N SER A 177 -2.49 10.00 14.70
CA SER A 177 -2.93 11.33 14.29
C SER A 177 -3.06 11.45 12.76
N GLY A 178 -4.19 11.96 12.29
CA GLY A 178 -4.52 12.13 10.87
C GLY A 178 -5.32 10.97 10.27
N VAL A 179 -5.43 9.84 10.97
CA VAL A 179 -6.34 8.74 10.57
C VAL A 179 -7.78 9.16 10.80
N LYS A 180 -8.61 9.05 9.76
CA LYS A 180 -10.05 9.35 9.81
C LYS A 180 -10.88 8.09 10.00
N HIS A 181 -10.47 6.99 9.37
CA HIS A 181 -11.16 5.71 9.40
C HIS A 181 -10.15 4.58 9.22
N VAL A 182 -10.47 3.40 9.76
CA VAL A 182 -9.67 2.18 9.60
C VAL A 182 -10.55 1.08 9.05
N THR A 183 -10.19 0.58 7.86
CA THR A 183 -10.87 -0.53 7.20
C THR A 183 -9.95 -1.74 7.20
N THR A 184 -10.44 -2.88 7.65
CA THR A 184 -9.65 -4.11 7.77
C THR A 184 -10.08 -5.13 6.72
N ALA A 185 -9.12 -5.63 5.94
CA ALA A 185 -9.28 -6.70 4.96
C ALA A 185 -8.29 -7.84 5.28
N PHE A 186 -8.36 -8.34 6.51
CA PHE A 186 -7.52 -9.42 7.00
C PHE A 186 -8.02 -10.79 6.57
N THR A 187 -7.07 -11.70 6.28
CA THR A 187 -7.32 -13.14 6.28
C THR A 187 -7.07 -13.65 7.69
N ILE A 188 -8.13 -14.11 8.35
CA ILE A 188 -8.06 -14.58 9.74
C ILE A 188 -7.55 -16.02 9.78
N LEU A 189 -6.45 -16.23 10.50
CA LEU A 189 -5.93 -17.57 10.82
C LEU A 189 -6.86 -18.23 11.83
N LYS A 190 -7.30 -19.45 11.51
CA LYS A 190 -8.14 -20.29 12.39
C LYS A 190 -7.29 -21.11 13.34
#